data_AF-A0A5E6NJS0-F1
#
_entry.id   AF-A0A5E6NJS0-F1
#
_cell.length_a   1.000
_cell.length_b   1.000
_cell.length_c   1.000
_cell.angle_alpha   90.00
_cell.angle_beta   90.00
_cell.angle_gamma   90.00
#
_symmetry.space_group_name_H-M   'P 1'
#
loop_
_entity.id
_entity.type
_entity.pdbx_description
1 polymer ?
#
loop_
_entity_poly.entity_id
_entity_poly.type
_entity_poly.pdbx_seq_one_letter_code
_entity_poly.pdbx_strand_id
1 'polypeptide(L)'
;MGTSQLGGAVYGNPNLNQNADIILNEVGSTNRSVLNGALEVFGKNAAVVIANPNGFDCNGCSFINTSKLTMVSGQSRMSDGAITGFKINNDLTSDFIIHELGLYANNTNDVDIISRAIKLRGELQAKQDLALKQGNDYYDYTTGEVKSNTNAAPIEFGIDISHLSNISAGSIKLIVTEKGAG
;
A
#
# COMPACT_ATOMS: atom_id res chain seq x y z
N MET A 1 19.80 -20.67 -9.93
CA MET A 1 19.88 -19.39 -10.68
C MET A 1 18.64 -19.33 -11.56
N GLY A 2 18.01 -18.18 -11.67
CA GLY A 2 16.95 -17.93 -12.65
C GLY A 2 17.04 -16.49 -13.15
N THR A 3 16.08 -16.06 -13.97
CA THR A 3 16.08 -14.73 -14.59
C THR A 3 14.86 -13.95 -14.15
N SER A 4 15.09 -12.85 -13.45
CA SER A 4 14.10 -11.83 -13.11
C SER A 4 13.85 -10.88 -14.29
N GLN A 5 12.68 -10.26 -14.34
CA GLN A 5 12.31 -9.31 -15.40
C GLN A 5 13.11 -8.02 -15.31
N LEU A 6 13.35 -7.51 -14.09
CA LEU A 6 14.02 -6.23 -13.87
C LEU A 6 15.54 -6.39 -13.71
N GLY A 7 15.98 -7.41 -12.99
CA GLY A 7 17.39 -7.59 -12.58
C GLY A 7 18.19 -8.57 -13.43
N GLY A 8 17.58 -9.25 -14.41
CA GLY A 8 18.25 -10.29 -15.19
C GLY A 8 18.59 -11.51 -14.34
N ALA A 9 19.79 -12.06 -14.49
CA ALA A 9 20.18 -13.31 -13.82
C ALA A 9 20.37 -13.12 -12.30
N VAL A 10 19.63 -13.88 -11.50
CA VAL A 10 19.59 -13.79 -10.04
C VAL A 10 19.78 -15.18 -9.40
N TYR A 11 20.57 -15.24 -8.33
CA TYR A 11 20.77 -16.46 -7.53
C TYR A 11 19.69 -16.64 -6.48
N GLY A 12 19.54 -17.86 -5.97
CA GLY A 12 18.61 -18.12 -4.86
C GLY A 12 18.99 -17.31 -3.63
N ASN A 13 17.99 -16.82 -2.89
CA ASN A 13 18.22 -16.09 -1.65
C ASN A 13 18.71 -17.06 -0.55
N PRO A 14 19.95 -16.93 -0.06
CA PRO A 14 20.52 -17.87 0.92
C PRO A 14 19.87 -17.78 2.31
N ASN A 15 19.08 -16.73 2.57
CA ASN A 15 18.36 -16.56 3.83
C ASN A 15 17.05 -17.37 3.87
N LEU A 16 16.63 -17.97 2.75
CA LEU A 16 15.38 -18.71 2.66
C LEU A 16 15.62 -20.21 2.86
N ASN A 17 15.02 -20.77 3.92
CA ASN A 17 14.78 -22.22 4.02
C ASN A 17 13.48 -22.63 3.32
N GLN A 18 12.57 -21.66 3.12
CA GLN A 18 11.31 -21.79 2.41
C GLN A 18 10.95 -20.45 1.77
N ASN A 19 10.17 -20.46 0.69
CA ASN A 19 9.66 -19.22 0.11
C ASN A 19 8.70 -18.51 1.06
N ALA A 20 8.74 -17.18 1.09
CA ALA A 20 7.81 -16.38 1.86
C ALA A 20 6.43 -16.34 1.21
N ASP A 21 5.37 -16.38 2.02
CA ASP A 21 4.00 -16.11 1.56
C ASP A 21 3.66 -14.62 1.66
N ILE A 22 4.28 -13.91 2.61
CA ILE A 22 4.18 -12.46 2.80
C ILE A 22 5.59 -11.87 2.93
N ILE A 23 5.85 -10.79 2.20
CA ILE A 23 7.07 -9.99 2.30
C ILE A 23 6.69 -8.62 2.88
N LEU A 24 7.08 -8.40 4.14
CA LEU A 24 6.90 -7.11 4.83
C LEU A 24 8.13 -6.23 4.63
N ASN A 25 7.94 -5.05 4.05
CA ASN A 25 8.93 -3.99 3.95
C ASN A 25 8.51 -2.85 4.88
N GLU A 26 9.22 -2.68 5.99
CA GLU A 26 8.93 -1.64 6.97
C GLU A 26 10.01 -0.55 6.95
N VAL A 27 9.59 0.71 6.85
CA VAL A 27 10.49 1.86 6.91
C VAL A 27 10.61 2.33 8.35
N GLY A 28 11.79 2.11 8.94
CA GLY A 28 12.12 2.55 10.30
C GLY A 28 12.72 3.96 10.42
N SER A 29 12.94 4.65 9.30
CA SER A 29 13.43 6.03 9.28
C SER A 29 12.27 7.04 9.28
N THR A 30 12.60 8.33 9.21
CA THR A 30 11.63 9.44 9.08
C THR A 30 11.32 9.80 7.63
N ASN A 31 11.83 9.03 6.66
CA ASN A 31 11.69 9.35 5.24
C ASN A 31 10.42 8.73 4.64
N ARG A 32 9.84 9.44 3.68
CA ARG A 32 8.78 8.93 2.81
C ARG A 32 9.28 7.83 1.89
N SER A 33 8.37 6.98 1.43
CA SER A 33 8.64 6.00 0.38
C SER A 33 8.40 6.62 -0.98
N VAL A 34 9.44 6.73 -1.80
CA VAL A 34 9.34 7.21 -3.19
C VAL A 34 9.44 6.01 -4.14
N LEU A 35 8.39 5.77 -4.92
CA LEU A 35 8.25 4.62 -5.82
C LEU A 35 8.05 5.11 -7.25
N ASN A 36 9.12 5.13 -8.03
CA ASN A 36 9.15 5.65 -9.41
C ASN A 36 9.40 4.56 -10.46
N GLY A 37 8.97 3.32 -10.19
CA GLY A 37 9.21 2.19 -11.07
C GLY A 37 8.63 0.88 -10.57
N ALA A 38 9.05 -0.21 -11.20
CA ALA A 38 8.54 -1.54 -10.90
C ALA A 38 9.21 -2.15 -9.65
N LEU A 39 8.40 -2.79 -8.81
CA LEU A 39 8.83 -3.72 -7.77
C LEU A 39 8.53 -5.15 -8.23
N GLU A 40 9.54 -6.00 -8.23
CA GLU A 40 9.42 -7.40 -8.63
C GLU A 40 9.69 -8.36 -7.47
N VAL A 41 8.76 -9.29 -7.24
CA VAL A 41 9.04 -10.50 -6.45
C VAL A 41 9.62 -11.55 -7.39
N PHE A 42 10.91 -11.84 -7.26
CA PHE A 42 11.53 -12.90 -8.05
C PHE A 42 11.36 -14.27 -7.38
N GLY A 43 10.86 -15.27 -8.13
CA GLY A 43 10.63 -16.63 -7.65
C GLY A 43 9.15 -16.93 -7.38
N LYS A 44 8.84 -17.62 -6.26
CA LYS A 44 7.45 -17.90 -5.85
C LYS A 44 6.70 -16.58 -5.66
N ASN A 45 5.52 -16.49 -6.25
CA ASN A 45 4.57 -15.40 -6.03
C ASN A 45 4.25 -15.23 -4.53
N ALA A 46 4.20 -13.98 -4.05
CA ALA A 46 3.96 -13.67 -2.64
C ALA A 46 3.12 -12.40 -2.48
N ALA A 47 2.51 -12.22 -1.31
CA ALA A 47 1.91 -10.96 -0.93
C ALA A 47 3.03 -9.98 -0.53
N VAL A 48 2.87 -8.70 -0.88
CA VAL A 48 3.81 -7.64 -0.54
C VAL A 48 3.10 -6.62 0.35
N VAL A 49 3.73 -6.33 1.48
CA VAL A 49 3.31 -5.25 2.37
C VAL A 49 4.40 -4.20 2.42
N ILE A 50 4.03 -2.93 2.25
CA ILE A 50 4.93 -1.80 2.46
C ILE A 50 4.33 -0.90 3.53
N ALA A 51 4.99 -0.83 4.67
CA ALA A 51 4.58 -0.02 5.81
C ALA A 51 5.55 1.14 6.00
N ASN A 52 5.04 2.37 5.86
CA ASN A 52 5.83 3.57 6.10
C ASN A 52 4.99 4.64 6.80
N PRO A 53 5.22 4.92 8.09
CA PRO A 53 4.43 5.93 8.81
C PRO A 53 4.61 7.34 8.27
N ASN A 54 5.61 7.62 7.43
CA ASN A 54 5.88 8.96 6.91
C ASN A 54 5.12 9.26 5.60
N GLY A 55 4.46 8.27 5.00
CA GLY A 55 3.71 8.44 3.76
C GLY A 55 4.45 7.99 2.50
N PHE A 56 3.79 8.20 1.35
CA PHE A 56 4.18 7.62 0.06
C PHE A 56 4.06 8.63 -1.08
N ASP A 57 5.00 8.53 -2.00
CA ASP A 57 4.98 9.17 -3.31
C ASP A 57 5.16 8.09 -4.38
N CYS A 58 4.07 7.75 -5.08
CA CYS A 58 4.12 6.85 -6.23
C CYS A 58 3.98 7.65 -7.52
N ASN A 59 4.96 7.53 -8.42
CA ASN A 59 4.90 8.15 -9.73
C ASN A 59 5.34 7.14 -10.81
N GLY A 60 4.37 6.40 -11.34
CA GLY A 60 4.64 5.29 -12.26
C GLY A 60 5.08 4.02 -11.55
N CYS A 61 4.67 3.83 -10.29
CA CYS A 61 4.98 2.60 -9.57
C CYS A 61 4.19 1.42 -10.14
N SER A 62 4.83 0.25 -10.22
CA SER A 62 4.18 -0.96 -10.70
C SER A 62 4.66 -2.20 -9.96
N PHE A 63 3.90 -3.28 -10.04
CA PHE A 63 4.15 -4.49 -9.24
C PHE A 63 4.13 -5.74 -10.10
N ILE A 64 5.18 -6.55 -9.99
CA ILE A 64 5.39 -7.77 -10.77
C ILE A 64 5.41 -8.95 -9.82
N ASN A 65 4.68 -10.02 -10.19
CA ASN A 65 4.61 -11.28 -9.45
C ASN A 65 4.19 -11.10 -7.97
N THR A 66 3.27 -10.17 -7.71
CA THR A 66 2.69 -9.90 -6.39
C THR A 66 1.25 -10.41 -6.36
N SER A 67 0.88 -11.30 -5.43
CA SER A 67 -0.50 -11.80 -5.33
C SER A 67 -1.45 -10.75 -4.78
N LYS A 68 -1.02 -10.12 -3.68
CA LYS A 68 -1.72 -9.08 -2.94
C LYS A 68 -0.73 -7.98 -2.57
N LEU A 69 -1.15 -6.73 -2.72
CA LEU A 69 -0.39 -5.56 -2.31
C LEU A 69 -1.12 -4.86 -1.18
N THR A 70 -0.41 -4.56 -0.10
CA THR A 70 -0.89 -3.69 0.96
C THR A 70 0.12 -2.58 1.21
N MET A 71 -0.28 -1.34 1.02
CA MET A 71 0.54 -0.18 1.32
C MET A 71 -0.13 0.65 2.40
N VAL A 72 0.62 0.94 3.47
CA VAL A 72 0.03 1.58 4.66
C VAL A 72 0.93 2.68 5.20
N SER A 73 0.37 3.88 5.30
CA SER A 73 0.97 5.03 5.98
C SER A 73 0.93 4.84 7.50
N GLY A 74 1.64 3.83 7.99
CA GLY A 74 1.56 3.41 9.38
C GLY A 74 2.68 2.47 9.80
N GLN A 75 2.71 2.18 11.09
CA GLN A 75 3.67 1.25 11.69
C GLN A 75 3.04 -0.13 11.83
N SER A 76 3.80 -1.18 11.53
CA SER A 76 3.30 -2.54 11.67
C SER A 76 3.05 -2.90 13.14
N ARG A 77 2.08 -3.79 13.35
CA ARG A 77 1.86 -4.50 14.61
C ARG A 77 1.90 -5.98 14.32
N MET A 78 2.70 -6.68 15.11
CA MET A 78 2.95 -8.09 14.95
C MET A 78 2.72 -8.83 16.26
N SER A 79 2.24 -10.06 16.16
CA SER A 79 2.19 -11.03 17.27
C SER A 79 2.68 -12.36 16.73
N ASP A 80 3.56 -13.02 17.46
CA ASP A 80 4.03 -14.39 17.14
C ASP A 80 4.55 -14.56 15.70
N GLY A 81 5.22 -13.52 15.17
CA GLY A 81 5.78 -13.53 13.81
C GLY A 81 4.77 -13.26 12.69
N ALA A 82 3.49 -13.02 13.01
CA ALA A 82 2.45 -12.68 12.05
C ALA A 82 2.05 -11.19 12.15
N ILE A 83 1.65 -10.62 11.01
CA ILE A 83 1.08 -9.27 10.94
C ILE A 83 -0.34 -9.32 11.48
N THR A 84 -0.62 -8.53 12.53
CA THR A 84 -1.99 -8.39 13.08
C THR A 84 -2.68 -7.15 12.54
N GLY A 85 -1.92 -6.09 12.28
CA GLY A 85 -2.44 -4.86 11.75
C GLY A 85 -1.42 -3.74 11.73
N PHE A 86 -1.90 -2.50 11.62
CA PHE A 86 -1.07 -1.32 11.47
C PHE A 86 -1.66 -0.16 12.25
N LYS A 87 -0.81 0.52 13.03
CA LYS A 87 -1.15 1.81 13.61
C LYS A 87 -0.98 2.85 12.52
N ILE A 88 -2.09 3.43 12.06
CA ILE A 88 -2.06 4.46 11.01
C ILE A 88 -1.47 5.74 11.63
N ASN A 89 -0.59 6.41 10.89
CA ASN A 89 -0.07 7.70 11.35
C ASN A 89 -1.17 8.76 11.23
N ASN A 90 -1.38 9.48 12.32
CA ASN A 90 -2.38 10.52 12.42
C ASN A 90 -1.85 11.89 11.91
N ASP A 91 -0.64 11.96 11.36
CA ASP A 91 -0.09 13.18 10.79
C ASP A 91 -0.57 13.39 9.35
N LEU A 92 -1.06 14.58 9.01
CA LEU A 92 -1.48 14.92 7.64
C LEU A 92 -0.32 14.92 6.64
N THR A 93 0.91 15.05 7.11
CA THR A 93 2.12 14.93 6.28
C THR A 93 2.48 13.48 5.95
N SER A 94 1.75 12.49 6.50
CA SER A 94 1.91 11.06 6.18
C SER A 94 1.00 10.57 5.05
N ASP A 95 0.51 11.50 4.22
CA ASP A 95 -0.39 11.21 3.11
C ASP A 95 0.19 10.21 2.10
N PHE A 96 -0.70 9.59 1.34
CA PHE A 96 -0.37 8.72 0.23
C PHE A 96 -0.68 9.47 -1.07
N ILE A 97 0.33 9.70 -1.90
CA ILE A 97 0.16 10.46 -3.14
C ILE A 97 0.46 9.55 -4.33
N ILE A 98 -0.51 9.40 -5.22
CA ILE A 98 -0.32 8.88 -6.57
C ILE A 98 -0.22 10.07 -7.51
N HIS A 99 0.97 10.28 -8.06
CA HIS A 99 1.33 11.34 -8.98
C HIS A 99 0.87 11.01 -10.41
N GLU A 100 1.21 11.86 -11.37
CA GLU A 100 0.63 11.89 -12.71
C GLU A 100 0.90 10.62 -13.53
N LEU A 101 2.04 9.96 -13.33
CA LEU A 101 2.35 8.70 -14.03
C LEU A 101 1.61 7.50 -13.44
N GLY A 102 0.93 7.65 -12.30
CA GLY A 102 0.00 6.66 -11.78
C GLY A 102 0.61 5.47 -11.01
N LEU A 103 -0.24 4.50 -10.72
CA LEU A 103 0.08 3.22 -10.06
C LEU A 103 -0.53 2.07 -10.88
N TYR A 104 0.29 1.09 -11.26
CA TYR A 104 -0.13 -0.06 -12.07
C TYR A 104 0.13 -1.40 -11.36
N ALA A 105 -0.94 -2.00 -10.86
CA ALA A 105 -0.96 -3.30 -10.20
C ALA A 105 -1.80 -4.32 -11.00
N ASN A 106 -1.67 -4.28 -12.33
CA ASN A 106 -2.53 -5.00 -13.29
C ASN A 106 -2.46 -6.54 -13.20
N ASN A 107 -1.42 -7.05 -12.54
CA ASN A 107 -1.22 -8.48 -12.29
C ASN A 107 -1.45 -8.88 -10.83
N THR A 108 -1.83 -7.93 -9.98
CA THR A 108 -2.09 -8.12 -8.55
C THR A 108 -3.58 -8.23 -8.33
N ASN A 109 -4.05 -9.32 -7.73
CA ASN A 109 -5.49 -9.55 -7.54
C ASN A 109 -6.07 -8.53 -6.55
N ASP A 110 -5.40 -8.33 -5.41
CA ASP A 110 -5.91 -7.48 -4.34
C ASP A 110 -4.94 -6.34 -4.03
N VAL A 111 -5.44 -5.10 -4.03
CA VAL A 111 -4.67 -3.91 -3.68
C VAL A 111 -5.38 -3.15 -2.56
N ASP A 112 -4.75 -3.07 -1.40
CA ASP A 112 -5.18 -2.25 -0.27
C ASP A 112 -4.21 -1.06 -0.10
N ILE A 113 -4.70 0.17 -0.24
CA ILE A 113 -3.96 1.40 0.10
C ILE A 113 -4.62 2.04 1.32
N ILE A 114 -3.85 2.21 2.39
CA ILE A 114 -4.34 2.69 3.68
C ILE A 114 -3.54 3.92 4.11
N SER A 115 -4.24 5.02 4.37
CA SER A 115 -3.63 6.24 4.89
C SER A 115 -4.70 7.14 5.52
N ARG A 116 -4.31 8.08 6.37
CA ARG A 116 -5.23 9.12 6.84
C ARG A 116 -5.66 10.07 5.72
N ALA A 117 -4.80 10.29 4.74
CA ALA A 117 -5.07 11.12 3.56
C ALA A 117 -4.52 10.43 2.30
N ILE A 118 -5.33 10.33 1.26
CA ILE A 118 -4.97 9.75 -0.04
C ILE A 118 -5.25 10.79 -1.13
N LYS A 119 -4.27 11.05 -1.99
CA LYS A 119 -4.40 11.96 -3.14
C LYS A 119 -4.15 11.21 -4.43
N LEU A 120 -5.11 11.24 -5.34
CA LEU A 120 -5.03 10.60 -6.65
C LEU A 120 -4.93 11.66 -7.74
N ARG A 121 -3.75 11.74 -8.38
CA ARG A 121 -3.43 12.72 -9.43
C ARG A 121 -3.12 12.07 -10.79
N GLY A 122 -3.08 10.75 -10.85
CA GLY A 122 -2.83 9.97 -12.07
C GLY A 122 -3.73 8.74 -12.16
N GLU A 123 -3.37 7.80 -13.02
CA GLU A 123 -4.11 6.55 -13.14
C GLU A 123 -3.86 5.61 -11.96
N LEU A 124 -4.86 4.82 -11.61
CA LEU A 124 -4.74 3.75 -10.63
C LEU A 124 -5.40 2.49 -11.17
N GLN A 125 -4.60 1.45 -11.39
CA GLN A 125 -5.06 0.21 -11.99
C GLN A 125 -4.72 -1.00 -11.11
N ALA A 126 -5.68 -1.90 -10.93
CA ALA A 126 -5.53 -3.17 -10.27
C ALA A 126 -6.27 -4.26 -11.06
N LYS A 127 -5.95 -5.54 -10.83
CA LYS A 127 -6.57 -6.62 -11.59
C LYS A 127 -8.02 -6.89 -11.17
N GLN A 128 -8.25 -7.16 -9.88
CA GLN A 128 -9.54 -7.61 -9.38
C GLN A 128 -10.10 -6.67 -8.32
N ASP A 129 -9.56 -6.65 -7.12
CA ASP A 129 -10.04 -5.84 -6.00
C ASP A 129 -9.08 -4.69 -5.69
N LEU A 130 -9.62 -3.48 -5.64
CA LEU A 130 -8.93 -2.27 -5.21
C LEU A 130 -9.69 -1.63 -4.06
N ALA A 131 -9.00 -1.42 -2.94
CA ALA A 131 -9.55 -0.71 -1.79
C ALA A 131 -8.65 0.47 -1.39
N LEU A 132 -9.24 1.67 -1.38
CA LEU A 132 -8.64 2.85 -0.74
C LEU A 132 -9.33 3.03 0.60
N LYS A 133 -8.55 2.93 1.68
CA LYS A 133 -9.09 2.94 3.04
C LYS A 133 -8.51 4.10 3.83
N GLN A 134 -9.38 5.03 4.18
CA GLN A 134 -9.08 6.17 4.99
C GLN A 134 -9.47 5.95 6.45
N GLY A 135 -8.51 6.22 7.33
CA GLY A 135 -8.72 6.32 8.76
C GLY A 135 -7.46 6.78 9.47
N ASN A 136 -7.57 7.08 10.76
CA ASN A 136 -6.51 7.77 11.51
C ASN A 136 -6.06 7.04 12.78
N ASP A 137 -6.52 5.80 12.99
CA ASP A 137 -6.22 5.03 14.19
C ASP A 137 -5.55 3.69 13.86
N TYR A 138 -6.31 2.76 13.27
CA TYR A 138 -5.85 1.39 13.12
C TYR A 138 -6.40 0.72 11.86
N TYR A 139 -5.56 -0.10 11.23
CA TYR A 139 -5.95 -1.02 10.18
C TYR A 139 -5.74 -2.46 10.67
N ASP A 140 -6.81 -3.24 10.75
CA ASP A 140 -6.75 -4.66 11.09
C ASP A 140 -6.46 -5.46 9.82
N TYR A 141 -5.30 -6.13 9.80
CA TYR A 141 -4.86 -6.84 8.60
C TYR A 141 -5.63 -8.14 8.36
N THR A 142 -6.23 -8.70 9.42
CA THR A 142 -6.95 -9.98 9.37
C THR A 142 -8.37 -9.82 8.85
N THR A 143 -9.06 -8.77 9.29
CA THR A 143 -10.45 -8.47 8.89
C THR A 143 -10.53 -7.51 7.71
N GLY A 144 -9.47 -6.72 7.48
CA GLY A 144 -9.44 -5.67 6.47
C GLY A 144 -10.17 -4.39 6.89
N GLU A 145 -10.60 -4.28 8.15
CA GLU A 145 -11.28 -3.11 8.70
C GLU A 145 -10.33 -1.96 9.05
N VAL A 146 -10.77 -0.73 8.80
CA VAL A 146 -10.09 0.49 9.24
C VAL A 146 -10.91 1.16 10.33
N LYS A 147 -10.22 1.68 11.35
CA LYS A 147 -10.79 2.40 12.49
C LYS A 147 -10.23 3.81 12.55
N SER A 148 -11.06 4.70 13.08
CA SER A 148 -10.71 6.10 13.33
C SER A 148 -11.02 6.51 14.76
N ASN A 149 -10.16 7.35 15.32
CA ASN A 149 -10.33 8.03 16.60
C ASN A 149 -11.08 9.35 16.36
N THR A 150 -12.23 9.50 17.00
CA THR A 150 -13.10 10.68 16.86
C THR A 150 -12.56 11.95 17.51
N ASN A 151 -11.47 11.86 18.27
CA ASN A 151 -10.84 12.99 18.96
C ASN A 151 -9.66 13.61 18.18
N ALA A 152 -9.36 13.10 16.98
CA ALA A 152 -8.32 13.70 16.14
C ALA A 152 -8.75 15.06 15.60
N ALA A 153 -7.76 15.93 15.29
CA ALA A 153 -8.03 17.21 14.64
C ALA A 153 -8.72 16.97 13.29
N PRO A 154 -9.80 17.69 12.94
CA PRO A 154 -10.51 17.49 11.68
C PRO A 154 -9.59 17.61 10.47
N ILE A 155 -9.90 16.86 9.41
CA ILE A 155 -9.22 16.94 8.12
C ILE A 155 -10.19 17.45 7.07
N GLU A 156 -9.67 18.16 6.07
CA GLU A 156 -10.49 18.72 4.98
C GLU A 156 -10.91 17.65 3.97
N PHE A 157 -10.04 16.68 3.69
CA PHE A 157 -10.29 15.57 2.77
C PHE A 157 -9.69 14.28 3.31
N GLY A 158 -10.37 13.16 3.04
CA GLY A 158 -9.85 11.83 3.30
C GLY A 158 -9.25 11.21 2.04
N ILE A 159 -10.02 11.22 0.95
CA ILE A 159 -9.60 10.69 -0.35
C ILE A 159 -9.89 11.75 -1.41
N ASP A 160 -8.85 12.47 -1.82
CA ASP A 160 -8.93 13.50 -2.84
C ASP A 160 -8.70 12.89 -4.25
N ILE A 161 -9.76 12.90 -5.05
CA ILE A 161 -9.78 12.40 -6.45
C ILE A 161 -9.97 13.52 -7.47
N SER A 162 -9.79 14.79 -7.08
CA SER A 162 -10.10 15.95 -7.93
C SER A 162 -9.30 16.04 -9.24
N HIS A 163 -8.14 15.39 -9.32
CA HIS A 163 -7.30 15.32 -10.52
C HIS A 163 -7.08 13.88 -11.00
N LEU A 164 -7.94 12.97 -10.58
CA LEU A 164 -7.88 11.59 -11.01
C LEU A 164 -8.17 11.49 -12.52
N SER A 165 -7.28 10.81 -13.24
CA SER A 165 -7.49 10.52 -14.66
C SER A 165 -8.41 9.31 -14.85
N ASN A 166 -8.08 8.18 -14.23
CA ASN A 166 -8.82 6.92 -14.36
C ASN A 166 -8.56 5.98 -13.17
N ILE A 167 -9.58 5.24 -12.73
CA ILE A 167 -9.43 4.09 -11.83
C ILE A 167 -10.02 2.86 -12.51
N SER A 168 -9.25 1.77 -12.59
CA SER A 168 -9.70 0.51 -13.18
C SER A 168 -9.37 -0.68 -12.30
N ALA A 169 -10.39 -1.45 -11.94
CA ALA A 169 -10.31 -2.76 -11.30
C ALA A 169 -11.64 -3.50 -11.51
N GLY A 170 -11.68 -4.81 -11.29
CA GLY A 170 -12.94 -5.55 -11.29
C GLY A 170 -13.93 -5.07 -10.21
N SER A 171 -13.41 -4.61 -9.06
CA SER A 171 -14.15 -4.11 -7.91
C SER A 171 -13.34 -3.00 -7.24
N ILE A 172 -13.99 -1.88 -6.94
CA ILE A 172 -13.36 -0.70 -6.35
C ILE A 172 -14.13 -0.33 -5.08
N LYS A 173 -13.42 -0.18 -3.95
CA LYS A 173 -13.97 0.22 -2.65
C LYS A 173 -13.26 1.48 -2.16
N LEU A 174 -14.04 2.49 -1.80
CA LEU A 174 -13.57 3.67 -1.10
C LEU A 174 -14.17 3.64 0.30
N ILE A 175 -13.33 3.54 1.32
CA ILE A 175 -13.76 3.42 2.72
C ILE A 175 -13.23 4.63 3.47
N VAL A 176 -14.11 5.44 4.03
CA VAL A 176 -13.75 6.62 4.84
C VAL A 176 -14.39 6.46 6.20
N THR A 177 -13.56 6.47 7.24
CA THR A 177 -14.01 6.18 8.61
C THR A 177 -13.84 7.36 9.56
N GLU A 178 -13.09 8.38 9.15
CA GLU A 178 -12.92 9.60 9.93
C GLU A 178 -14.13 10.52 9.74
N LYS A 179 -14.71 10.98 10.86
CA LYS A 179 -15.88 11.85 10.84
C LYS A 179 -15.54 13.19 10.18
N GLY A 180 -16.30 13.55 9.16
CA GLY A 180 -16.15 14.83 8.46
C GLY A 180 -15.14 14.82 7.30
N ALA A 181 -14.44 13.70 7.09
CA ALA A 181 -13.62 13.50 5.90
C ALA A 181 -14.52 13.14 4.70
N GLY A 182 -14.26 13.79 3.55
CA GLY A 182 -14.88 13.52 2.25
C GLY A 182 -13.85 13.12 1.21
#